data_AF-A0A7Y9KJT4-F1
#
_entry.id   AF-A0A7Y9KJT4-F1
#
_cell.length_a   1.000
_cell.length_b   1.000
_cell.length_c   1.000
_cell.angle_alpha   90.00
_cell.angle_beta   90.00
_cell.angle_gamma   90.00
#
_symmetry.space_group_name_H-M   'P 1'
#
loop_
_entity.id
_entity.type
_entity.pdbx_description
1 polymer ?
#
loop_
_entity_poly.entity_id
_entity_poly.type
_entity_poly.pdbx_seq_one_letter_code
_entity_poly.pdbx_strand_id
1 'polypeptide(L)'
;MGLFADVVNVFVDSRGQHGNPLGIIWSSDSTRGQEQQIASDLGFSETIFIDDFADGECRARIFTPTRELAFAGHPTVGLAAWLRGSGDDIRTIVVPAGTVRVRAEGDLVFVTAAPEWGPVFDFEQLESPRDVEAVDPAAYGGGIYYVWAWIDERAGHLRARMFGPAIGIPEDEATGAAAIRLAGMLGRDLEITQGHGSQLFTRVVDDGRLVEVGGRTADVGSIEIR
;
A
#
# COMPACT_ATOMS: atom_id res chain seq x y z
N MET A 1 10.02 27.20 -10.39
CA MET A 1 10.59 26.35 -9.32
C MET A 1 10.32 24.92 -9.75
N GLY A 2 11.28 24.01 -9.65
CA GLY A 2 11.06 22.60 -10.00
C GLY A 2 9.97 22.00 -9.11
N LEU A 3 9.18 21.07 -9.66
CA LEU A 3 8.24 20.26 -8.90
C LEU A 3 8.99 19.02 -8.41
N PHE A 4 8.83 18.64 -7.15
CA PHE A 4 9.51 17.49 -6.56
C PHE A 4 8.51 16.50 -5.99
N ALA A 5 8.85 15.22 -6.06
CA ALA A 5 8.18 14.14 -5.34
C ALA A 5 9.16 13.56 -4.32
N ASP A 6 8.74 13.48 -3.06
CA ASP A 6 9.44 12.68 -2.06
C ASP A 6 9.12 11.20 -2.28
N VAL A 7 10.08 10.33 -2.05
CA VAL A 7 9.97 8.90 -2.34
C VAL A 7 10.28 8.09 -1.10
N VAL A 8 9.38 7.19 -0.76
CA VAL A 8 9.58 6.19 0.31
C VAL A 8 9.29 4.80 -0.22
N ASN A 9 10.09 3.81 0.18
CA ASN A 9 9.74 2.42 0.01
C ASN A 9 8.88 1.97 1.19
N VAL A 10 7.69 1.46 0.91
CA VAL A 10 6.72 1.04 1.92
C VAL A 10 6.69 -0.48 2.05
N PHE A 11 6.54 -0.99 3.26
CA PHE A 11 6.56 -2.43 3.59
C PHE A 11 7.93 -3.08 3.41
N VAL A 12 9.00 -2.33 3.67
CA VAL A 12 10.36 -2.89 3.68
C VAL A 12 10.52 -3.97 4.76
N ASP A 13 11.45 -4.89 4.55
CA ASP A 13 11.80 -5.89 5.55
C ASP A 13 12.51 -5.26 6.77
N SER A 14 12.80 -6.08 7.78
CA SER A 14 13.54 -5.64 8.99
C SER A 14 14.93 -5.03 8.72
N ARG A 15 15.49 -5.18 7.52
CA ARG A 15 16.77 -4.61 7.10
C ARG A 15 16.61 -3.39 6.20
N GLY A 16 15.38 -2.92 5.97
CA GLY A 16 15.09 -1.81 5.07
C GLY A 16 15.20 -2.17 3.59
N GLN A 17 15.16 -3.45 3.25
CA GLN A 17 15.22 -3.95 1.88
C GLN A 17 13.81 -4.19 1.31
N HIS A 18 13.70 -4.32 -0.01
CA HIS A 18 12.43 -4.50 -0.73
C HIS A 18 11.53 -3.26 -0.60
N GLY A 19 10.23 -3.48 -0.45
CA GLY A 19 9.21 -2.45 -0.36
C GLY A 19 8.72 -1.95 -1.72
N ASN A 20 7.53 -1.34 -1.69
CA ASN A 20 6.89 -0.74 -2.85
C ASN A 20 7.13 0.78 -2.84
N PRO A 21 7.74 1.36 -3.89
CA PRO A 21 8.01 2.79 -3.95
C PRO A 21 6.73 3.61 -4.07
N LEU A 22 6.63 4.65 -3.24
CA LEU A 22 5.55 5.63 -3.22
C LEU A 22 6.09 7.02 -3.57
N GLY A 23 5.50 7.68 -4.56
CA GLY A 23 5.67 9.12 -4.74
C GLY A 23 4.74 9.92 -3.83
N ILE A 24 5.27 10.89 -3.09
CA ILE A 24 4.53 11.80 -2.21
C ILE A 24 4.72 13.23 -2.71
N ILE A 25 3.62 13.95 -2.96
CA ILE A 25 3.66 15.31 -3.52
C ILE A 25 2.72 16.21 -2.74
N TRP A 26 3.19 17.40 -2.36
CA TRP A 26 2.29 18.46 -1.90
C TRP A 26 1.53 19.08 -3.07
N SER A 27 0.21 19.06 -3.00
CA SER A 27 -0.64 19.72 -3.98
C SER A 27 -0.37 21.22 -4.02
N SER A 28 -0.27 21.77 -5.23
CA SER A 28 0.01 23.18 -5.49
C SER A 28 -0.66 23.62 -6.78
N ASP A 29 -0.59 24.91 -7.10
CA ASP A 29 -1.12 25.41 -8.38
C ASP A 29 -0.44 24.74 -9.60
N SER A 30 0.80 24.25 -9.45
CA SER A 30 1.50 23.51 -10.51
C SER A 30 1.07 22.06 -10.66
N THR A 31 0.47 21.43 -9.64
CA THR A 31 0.00 20.04 -9.73
C THR A 31 -1.49 19.94 -10.03
N ARG A 32 -2.27 21.01 -9.73
CA ARG A 32 -3.72 21.01 -9.89
C ARG A 32 -4.14 20.73 -11.34
N GLY A 33 -4.92 19.66 -11.52
CA GLY A 33 -5.37 19.19 -12.82
C GLY A 33 -4.34 18.39 -13.62
N GLN A 34 -3.15 18.17 -13.06
CA GLN A 34 -2.05 17.42 -13.66
C GLN A 34 -1.69 16.16 -12.87
N GLU A 35 -2.40 15.87 -11.78
CA GLU A 35 -2.07 14.77 -10.85
C GLU A 35 -1.98 13.42 -11.56
N GLN A 36 -2.91 13.14 -12.47
CA GLN A 36 -2.92 11.91 -13.26
C GLN A 36 -1.72 11.80 -14.21
N GLN A 37 -1.35 12.91 -14.87
CA GLN A 37 -0.22 12.94 -15.79
C GLN A 37 1.09 12.78 -15.01
N ILE A 38 1.24 13.48 -13.89
CA ILE A 38 2.40 13.37 -12.99
C ILE A 38 2.55 11.93 -12.50
N ALA A 39 1.47 11.29 -12.02
CA ALA A 39 1.52 9.89 -11.59
C ALA A 39 1.92 8.94 -12.72
N SER A 40 1.45 9.20 -13.95
CA SER A 40 1.85 8.44 -15.14
C SER A 40 3.33 8.63 -15.48
N ASP A 41 3.85 9.85 -15.40
CA ASP A 41 5.23 10.18 -15.76
C ASP A 41 6.23 9.66 -14.73
N LEU A 42 5.85 9.64 -13.45
CA LEU A 42 6.64 9.05 -12.38
C LEU A 42 6.75 7.52 -12.49
N GLY A 43 5.69 6.86 -12.96
CA GLY A 43 5.69 5.42 -13.21
C GLY A 43 5.74 4.52 -11.97
N PHE A 44 5.55 5.07 -10.76
CA PHE A 44 5.33 4.28 -9.54
C PHE A 44 3.98 3.57 -9.58
N SER A 45 3.81 2.51 -8.75
CA SER A 45 2.50 1.84 -8.60
C SER A 45 1.42 2.84 -8.19
N GLU A 46 1.76 3.76 -7.28
CA GLU A 46 0.91 4.87 -6.88
C GLU A 46 1.72 6.13 -6.56
N THR A 47 1.07 7.28 -6.72
CA THR A 47 1.51 8.58 -6.22
C THR A 47 0.40 9.18 -5.35
N ILE A 48 0.75 9.69 -4.17
CA ILE A 48 -0.17 10.33 -3.24
C ILE A 48 0.07 11.85 -3.20
N PHE A 49 -1.02 12.59 -3.37
CA PHE A 49 -1.03 14.06 -3.36
C PHE A 49 -1.65 14.55 -2.07
N ILE A 50 -0.90 15.34 -1.30
CA ILE A 50 -1.35 15.96 -0.06
C ILE A 50 -2.04 17.27 -0.40
N ASP A 51 -3.35 17.33 -0.19
CA ASP A 51 -4.16 18.53 -0.44
C ASP A 51 -4.14 19.49 0.75
N ASP A 52 -4.08 18.97 1.98
CA ASP A 52 -4.08 19.75 3.21
C ASP A 52 -3.53 18.92 4.37
N PHE A 53 -2.89 19.57 5.34
CA PHE A 53 -2.50 18.93 6.59
C PHE A 53 -2.56 19.94 7.75
N ALA A 54 -3.46 19.69 8.68
CA ALA A 54 -3.66 20.54 9.85
C ALA A 54 -4.15 19.70 11.04
N ASP A 55 -3.71 20.07 12.25
CA ASP A 55 -4.19 19.49 13.52
C ASP A 55 -4.11 17.96 13.61
N GLY A 56 -3.18 17.33 12.87
CA GLY A 56 -3.00 15.88 12.81
C GLY A 56 -3.96 15.16 11.86
N GLU A 57 -4.71 15.87 11.02
CA GLU A 57 -5.51 15.32 9.93
C GLU A 57 -4.91 15.74 8.57
N CYS A 58 -4.57 14.75 7.74
CA CYS A 58 -4.10 14.97 6.38
C CYS A 58 -5.20 14.63 5.36
N ARG A 59 -5.44 15.49 4.38
CA ARG A 59 -6.32 15.20 3.25
C ARG A 59 -5.46 14.86 2.05
N ALA A 60 -5.72 13.72 1.41
CA ALA A 60 -4.92 13.26 0.30
C ALA A 60 -5.72 12.52 -0.76
N ARG A 61 -5.22 12.57 -2.00
CA ARG A 61 -5.73 11.82 -3.16
C ARG A 61 -4.65 10.89 -3.69
N ILE A 62 -5.06 9.74 -4.23
CA ILE A 62 -4.16 8.66 -4.62
C ILE A 62 -4.37 8.38 -6.10
N PHE A 63 -3.30 8.35 -6.87
CA PHE A 63 -3.33 8.09 -8.30
C PHE A 63 -2.42 6.93 -8.65
N THR A 64 -2.92 5.97 -9.43
CA THR A 64 -2.08 5.09 -10.24
C THR A 64 -1.67 5.83 -11.52
N PRO A 65 -0.79 5.27 -12.37
CA PRO A 65 -0.51 5.83 -13.69
C PRO A 65 -1.75 6.01 -14.59
N THR A 66 -2.87 5.34 -14.30
CA THR A 66 -4.04 5.28 -15.19
C THR A 66 -5.32 5.86 -14.60
N ARG A 67 -5.45 5.98 -13.26
CA ARG A 67 -6.67 6.49 -12.61
C ARG A 67 -6.44 6.94 -11.17
N GLU A 68 -7.37 7.74 -10.65
CA GLU A 68 -7.52 7.99 -9.22
C GLU A 68 -8.13 6.77 -8.50
N LEU A 69 -7.65 6.52 -7.28
CA LEU A 69 -8.17 5.48 -6.37
C LEU A 69 -8.88 6.13 -5.18
N ALA A 70 -10.01 5.56 -4.79
CA ALA A 70 -10.70 6.00 -3.58
C ALA A 70 -9.92 5.68 -2.30
N PHE A 71 -9.14 4.59 -2.32
CA PHE A 71 -8.26 4.17 -1.24
C PHE A 71 -7.17 3.22 -1.78
N ALA A 72 -5.98 3.27 -1.17
CA ALA A 72 -4.97 2.24 -1.26
C ALA A 72 -4.19 2.16 0.06
N GLY A 73 -3.86 0.93 0.48
CA GLY A 73 -3.17 0.67 1.75
C GLY A 73 -1.72 1.15 1.74
N HIS A 74 -0.93 0.72 0.75
CA HIS A 74 0.49 1.11 0.60
C HIS A 74 0.68 2.64 0.66
N PRO A 75 -0.07 3.47 -0.11
CA PRO A 75 0.12 4.91 -0.12
C PRO A 75 -0.22 5.59 1.20
N THR A 76 -1.26 5.11 1.89
CA THR A 76 -1.68 5.69 3.17
C THR A 76 -0.72 5.34 4.31
N VAL A 77 -0.15 4.13 4.32
CA VAL A 77 0.94 3.77 5.26
C VAL A 77 2.19 4.61 4.99
N GLY A 78 2.61 4.73 3.73
CA GLY A 78 3.79 5.49 3.35
C GLY A 78 3.69 6.98 3.71
N LEU A 79 2.58 7.62 3.38
CA LEU A 79 2.32 9.02 3.74
C LEU A 79 2.32 9.22 5.27
N ALA A 80 1.65 8.34 6.02
CA ALA A 80 1.64 8.41 7.47
C ALA A 80 3.06 8.30 8.05
N ALA A 81 3.86 7.34 7.58
CA ALA A 81 5.22 7.15 8.06
C ALA A 81 6.14 8.34 7.71
N TRP A 82 6.00 8.88 6.50
CA TRP A 82 6.78 10.03 6.03
C TRP A 82 6.50 11.31 6.82
N LEU A 83 5.22 11.63 7.07
CA LEU A 83 4.84 12.77 7.92
C LEU A 83 5.39 12.59 9.35
N ARG A 84 5.23 11.40 9.94
CA ARG A 84 5.79 11.11 11.27
C ARG A 84 7.30 11.25 11.33
N GLY A 85 8.02 10.80 10.30
CA GLY A 85 9.46 10.94 10.17
C GLY A 85 9.92 12.40 10.14
N SER A 86 9.06 13.30 9.66
CA SER A 86 9.27 14.75 9.64
C SER A 86 8.93 15.46 10.97
N GLY A 87 8.46 14.72 11.98
CA GLY A 87 8.10 15.24 13.30
C GLY A 87 6.61 15.56 13.48
N ASP A 88 5.77 15.24 12.49
CA ASP A 88 4.35 15.54 12.51
C ASP A 88 3.54 14.50 13.32
N ASP A 89 2.53 14.98 14.06
CA ASP A 89 1.60 14.12 14.80
C ASP A 89 0.36 13.78 13.96
N ILE A 90 0.58 13.05 12.87
CA ILE A 90 -0.50 12.54 12.02
C ILE A 90 -1.30 11.46 12.76
N ARG A 91 -2.63 11.65 12.79
CA ARG A 91 -3.60 10.76 13.45
C ARG A 91 -4.63 10.21 12.47
N THR A 92 -4.97 10.97 11.44
CA THR A 92 -5.95 10.56 10.43
C THR A 92 -5.53 11.01 9.03
N ILE A 93 -5.85 10.19 8.03
CA ILE A 93 -5.77 10.56 6.62
C ILE A 93 -7.18 10.47 6.03
N VAL A 94 -7.68 11.56 5.46
CA VAL A 94 -8.94 11.59 4.73
C VAL A 94 -8.64 11.37 3.25
N VAL A 95 -9.15 10.26 2.72
CA VAL A 95 -9.11 9.89 1.30
C VAL A 95 -10.54 9.81 0.75
N PRO A 96 -10.77 9.71 -0.57
CA PRO A 96 -12.13 9.71 -1.11
C PRO A 96 -13.04 8.58 -0.57
N ALA A 97 -12.48 7.42 -0.17
CA ALA A 97 -13.25 6.34 0.45
C ALA A 97 -13.70 6.64 1.89
N GLY A 98 -13.01 7.53 2.61
CA GLY A 98 -13.29 7.87 4.00
C GLY A 98 -12.06 8.22 4.83
N THR A 99 -12.26 8.28 6.14
CA THR A 99 -11.19 8.59 7.10
C THR A 99 -10.46 7.32 7.52
N VAL A 100 -9.16 7.30 7.26
CA VAL A 100 -8.20 6.28 7.68
C VAL A 100 -7.57 6.72 8.99
N ARG A 101 -7.57 5.85 10.01
CA ARG A 101 -6.89 6.12 11.29
C ARG A 101 -5.44 5.65 11.24
N VAL A 102 -4.53 6.44 11.80
CA VAL A 102 -3.10 6.14 11.88
C VAL A 102 -2.74 5.69 13.29
N ARG A 103 -1.98 4.60 13.38
CA ARG A 103 -1.39 4.10 14.62
C ARG A 103 0.08 3.77 14.38
N ALA A 104 0.95 4.06 15.34
CA ALA A 104 2.35 3.66 15.29
C ALA A 104 2.68 2.75 16.47
N GLU A 105 3.56 1.77 16.24
CA GLU A 105 4.03 0.82 17.25
C GLU A 105 5.48 0.45 16.94
N GLY A 106 6.42 0.98 17.73
CA GLY A 106 7.84 0.83 17.42
C GLY A 106 8.20 1.50 16.09
N ASP A 107 8.77 0.71 15.17
CA ASP A 107 9.14 1.11 13.81
C ASP A 107 8.03 0.85 12.78
N LEU A 108 6.87 0.35 13.22
CA LEU A 108 5.74 0.04 12.35
C LEU A 108 4.72 1.18 12.36
N VAL A 109 4.21 1.50 11.18
CA VAL A 109 3.07 2.42 10.99
C VAL A 109 1.93 1.64 10.39
N PHE A 110 0.75 1.81 10.98
CA PHE A 110 -0.50 1.15 10.62
C PHE A 110 -1.56 2.17 10.22
N VAL A 111 -2.41 1.74 9.29
CA VAL A 111 -3.60 2.45 8.87
C VAL A 111 -4.82 1.55 8.96
N THR A 112 -5.94 2.07 9.48
CA THR A 112 -7.21 1.31 9.58
C THR A 112 -8.12 1.64 8.39
N ALA A 113 -8.58 0.61 7.68
CA ALA A 113 -9.50 0.75 6.56
C ALA A 113 -10.50 -0.40 6.49
N ALA A 114 -11.59 -0.20 5.75
CA ALA A 114 -12.58 -1.26 5.51
C ALA A 114 -12.14 -2.16 4.34
N PRO A 115 -12.29 -3.50 4.44
CA PRO A 115 -11.96 -4.43 3.37
C PRO A 115 -12.57 -4.07 2.00
N GLU A 116 -13.78 -3.53 1.99
CA GLU A 116 -14.51 -3.19 0.77
C GLU A 116 -13.97 -1.96 0.02
N TRP A 117 -13.11 -1.13 0.62
CA TRP A 117 -12.60 0.10 0.00
C TRP A 117 -11.60 -0.15 -1.14
N GLY A 118 -10.87 -1.27 -1.09
CA GLY A 118 -9.89 -1.64 -2.12
C GLY A 118 -10.54 -2.27 -3.37
N PRO A 119 -9.77 -2.54 -4.43
CA PRO A 119 -10.27 -3.31 -5.57
C PRO A 119 -10.64 -4.73 -5.15
N VAL A 120 -11.51 -5.40 -5.93
CA VAL A 120 -11.78 -6.83 -5.75
C VAL A 120 -10.61 -7.63 -6.32
N PHE A 121 -10.16 -8.63 -5.57
CA PHE A 121 -9.08 -9.54 -5.97
C PHE A 121 -9.63 -10.95 -6.12
N ASP A 122 -9.09 -11.68 -7.10
CA ASP A 122 -9.20 -13.13 -7.18
C ASP A 122 -8.13 -13.74 -6.27
N PHE A 123 -8.56 -14.22 -5.09
CA PHE A 123 -7.66 -14.87 -4.14
C PHE A 123 -7.50 -16.35 -4.49
N GLU A 124 -6.25 -16.77 -4.67
CA GLU A 124 -5.90 -18.16 -4.93
C GLU A 124 -4.96 -18.66 -3.83
N GLN A 125 -5.44 -19.63 -3.05
CA GLN A 125 -4.61 -20.30 -2.05
C GLN A 125 -3.93 -21.51 -2.69
N LEU A 126 -2.60 -21.56 -2.65
CA LEU A 126 -1.78 -22.70 -3.07
C LEU A 126 -1.36 -23.57 -1.88
N GLU A 127 -0.83 -24.75 -2.18
CA GLU A 127 -0.44 -25.73 -1.15
C GLU A 127 0.77 -25.30 -0.33
N SER A 128 1.76 -24.65 -0.96
CA SER A 128 2.99 -24.26 -0.28
C SER A 128 3.57 -22.91 -0.74
N PRO A 129 4.39 -22.24 0.09
CA PRO A 129 5.13 -21.04 -0.30
C PRO A 129 5.99 -21.25 -1.56
N ARG A 130 6.52 -22.46 -1.75
CA ARG A 130 7.30 -22.81 -2.94
C ARG A 130 6.45 -22.78 -4.21
N ASP A 131 5.19 -23.17 -4.13
CA ASP A 131 4.28 -23.13 -5.27
C ASP A 131 3.95 -21.68 -5.65
N VAL A 132 3.76 -20.80 -4.65
CA VAL A 132 3.60 -19.35 -4.88
C VAL A 132 4.83 -18.76 -5.59
N GLU A 133 6.03 -19.13 -5.16
CA GLU A 133 7.27 -18.68 -5.81
C GLU A 133 7.42 -19.22 -7.23
N ALA A 134 6.97 -20.45 -7.49
CA ALA A 134 7.07 -21.12 -8.78
C ALA A 134 6.01 -20.67 -9.80
N VAL A 135 5.02 -19.88 -9.39
CA VAL A 135 3.99 -19.33 -10.28
C VAL A 135 4.63 -18.58 -11.47
N ASP A 136 4.18 -18.92 -12.67
CA ASP A 136 4.40 -18.12 -13.87
C ASP A 136 3.35 -16.99 -13.94
N PRO A 137 3.77 -15.71 -13.88
CA PRO A 137 2.84 -14.58 -14.01
C PRO A 137 2.01 -14.61 -15.30
N ALA A 138 2.52 -15.23 -16.38
CA ALA A 138 1.80 -15.34 -17.64
C ALA A 138 0.55 -16.24 -17.56
N ALA A 139 0.42 -17.06 -16.51
CA ALA A 139 -0.78 -17.84 -16.24
C ALA A 139 -1.98 -16.97 -15.78
N TYR A 140 -1.71 -15.74 -15.34
CA TYR A 140 -2.69 -14.81 -14.80
C TYR A 140 -2.98 -13.71 -15.82
N GLY A 141 -4.16 -13.76 -16.46
CA GLY A 141 -4.56 -12.83 -17.51
C GLY A 141 -5.92 -12.20 -17.27
N GLY A 142 -6.03 -10.89 -17.47
CA GLY A 142 -7.33 -10.18 -17.51
C GLY A 142 -8.01 -9.90 -16.17
N GLY A 143 -7.36 -10.21 -15.04
CA GLY A 143 -7.88 -9.97 -13.68
C GLY A 143 -6.88 -9.26 -12.75
N ILE A 144 -7.18 -9.28 -11.45
CA ILE A 144 -6.28 -8.86 -10.38
C ILE A 144 -6.22 -10.00 -9.36
N TYR A 145 -5.09 -10.69 -9.32
CA TYR A 145 -4.92 -11.94 -8.60
C TYR A 145 -4.03 -11.74 -7.38
N TYR A 146 -4.39 -12.41 -6.29
CA TYR A 146 -3.57 -12.48 -5.08
C TYR A 146 -3.36 -13.94 -4.73
N VAL A 147 -2.17 -14.44 -5.09
CA VAL A 147 -1.81 -15.85 -4.96
C VAL A 147 -1.00 -16.02 -3.69
N TRP A 148 -1.39 -16.94 -2.81
CA TRP A 148 -0.80 -17.03 -1.49
C TRP A 148 -0.79 -18.46 -0.94
N ALA A 149 0.07 -18.71 0.04
CA ALA A 149 0.12 -19.98 0.77
C ALA A 149 0.59 -19.75 2.20
N TRP A 150 0.11 -20.56 3.13
CA TRP A 150 0.56 -20.52 4.51
C TRP A 150 2.04 -20.92 4.62
N ILE A 151 2.81 -20.11 5.33
CA ILE A 151 4.12 -20.49 5.87
C ILE A 151 3.90 -21.17 7.23
N ASP A 152 3.09 -20.54 8.07
CA ASP A 152 2.60 -21.09 9.34
C ASP A 152 1.16 -20.62 9.55
N GLU A 153 0.21 -21.51 9.30
CA GLU A 153 -1.21 -21.21 9.46
C GLU A 153 -1.59 -20.92 10.90
N ARG A 154 -0.93 -21.49 11.91
CA ARG A 154 -1.27 -21.21 13.31
C ARG A 154 -0.83 -19.82 13.70
N ALA A 155 0.36 -19.41 13.27
CA ALA A 155 0.89 -18.07 13.52
C ALA A 155 0.25 -17.00 12.61
N GLY A 156 -0.40 -17.39 11.51
CA GLY A 156 -0.95 -16.45 10.53
C GLY A 156 0.08 -15.91 9.56
N HIS A 157 1.19 -16.63 9.37
CA HIS A 157 2.28 -16.23 8.48
C HIS A 157 2.06 -16.81 7.09
N LEU A 158 2.13 -15.98 6.06
CA LEU A 158 1.93 -16.42 4.68
C LEU A 158 2.90 -15.78 3.69
N ARG A 159 3.09 -16.48 2.56
CA ARG A 159 3.79 -16.01 1.37
C ARG A 159 2.75 -15.59 0.34
N ALA A 160 2.94 -14.45 -0.32
CA ALA A 160 2.01 -13.97 -1.34
C ALA A 160 2.68 -13.30 -2.55
N ARG A 161 2.03 -13.34 -3.70
CA ARG A 161 2.35 -12.54 -4.89
C ARG A 161 1.07 -11.95 -5.45
N MET A 162 1.17 -10.76 -6.04
CA MET A 162 0.02 -10.06 -6.62
C MET A 162 0.28 -9.77 -8.08
N PHE A 163 -0.66 -10.14 -8.95
CA PHE A 163 -0.58 -9.88 -10.39
C PHE A 163 -1.81 -9.08 -10.82
N GLY A 164 -1.61 -7.93 -11.45
CA GLY A 164 -2.68 -7.00 -11.84
C GLY A 164 -2.71 -6.67 -13.33
N PRO A 165 -2.72 -7.63 -14.26
CA PRO A 165 -2.72 -7.34 -15.70
C PRO A 165 -3.93 -6.49 -16.13
N ALA A 166 -5.08 -6.60 -15.45
CA ALA A 166 -6.26 -5.77 -15.73
C ALA A 166 -6.05 -4.27 -15.45
N ILE A 167 -5.04 -3.92 -14.64
CA ILE A 167 -4.69 -2.54 -14.29
C ILE A 167 -3.27 -2.16 -14.75
N GLY A 168 -2.67 -2.97 -15.62
CA GLY A 168 -1.34 -2.70 -16.19
C GLY A 168 -0.18 -2.95 -15.25
N ILE A 169 -0.39 -3.68 -14.14
CA ILE A 169 0.65 -4.05 -13.17
C ILE A 169 1.01 -5.52 -13.39
N PRO A 170 2.19 -5.84 -13.97
CA PRO A 170 2.60 -7.23 -14.17
C PRO A 170 2.68 -7.99 -12.85
N GLU A 171 3.38 -7.42 -11.87
CA GLU A 171 3.48 -7.92 -10.51
C GLU A 171 3.69 -6.75 -9.55
N ASP A 172 2.97 -6.73 -8.42
CA ASP A 172 3.10 -5.71 -7.39
C ASP A 172 3.90 -6.24 -6.18
N GLU A 173 4.88 -5.45 -5.73
CA GLU A 173 5.81 -5.86 -4.68
C GLU A 173 5.13 -5.95 -3.30
N ALA A 174 4.21 -5.02 -2.99
CA ALA A 174 3.49 -5.02 -1.73
C ALA A 174 2.11 -4.36 -1.83
N THR A 175 1.05 -5.16 -1.66
CA THR A 175 -0.34 -4.75 -1.93
C THR A 175 -1.17 -4.69 -0.65
N GLY A 176 -1.10 -3.57 0.06
CA GLY A 176 -1.82 -3.40 1.34
C GLY A 176 -3.34 -3.60 1.24
N ALA A 177 -3.97 -3.24 0.13
CA ALA A 177 -5.42 -3.44 -0.05
C ALA A 177 -5.81 -4.92 -0.14
N ALA A 178 -4.96 -5.76 -0.74
CA ALA A 178 -5.18 -7.20 -0.77
C ALA A 178 -4.98 -7.82 0.62
N ALA A 179 -3.97 -7.37 1.36
CA ALA A 179 -3.73 -7.78 2.74
C ALA A 179 -4.93 -7.49 3.66
N ILE A 180 -5.50 -6.28 3.58
CA ILE A 180 -6.73 -5.90 4.31
C ILE A 180 -7.88 -6.86 3.98
N ARG A 181 -8.13 -7.09 2.68
CA ARG A 181 -9.22 -7.96 2.23
C ARG A 181 -9.03 -9.40 2.68
N LEU A 182 -7.83 -9.96 2.53
CA LEU A 182 -7.52 -11.33 2.92
C LEU A 182 -7.68 -11.53 4.43
N ALA A 183 -7.15 -10.61 5.25
CA ALA A 183 -7.30 -10.65 6.70
C ALA A 183 -8.78 -10.56 7.13
N GLY A 184 -9.55 -9.67 6.50
CA GLY A 184 -10.99 -9.55 6.74
C GLY A 184 -11.76 -10.82 6.34
N MET A 185 -11.43 -11.43 5.20
CA MET A 185 -12.04 -12.69 4.74
C MET A 185 -11.72 -13.88 5.65
N LEU A 186 -10.47 -13.97 6.12
CA LEU A 186 -10.02 -15.04 7.02
C LEU A 186 -10.41 -14.79 8.49
N GLY A 187 -10.83 -13.56 8.82
CA GLY A 187 -11.22 -13.16 10.17
C GLY A 187 -10.07 -13.23 11.17
N ARG A 188 -8.84 -12.96 10.74
CA ARG A 188 -7.63 -13.09 11.58
C ARG A 188 -6.48 -12.17 11.15
N ASP A 189 -5.61 -11.91 12.11
CA ASP A 189 -4.34 -11.20 11.92
C ASP A 189 -3.39 -12.03 11.03
N LEU A 190 -2.63 -11.33 10.19
CA LEU A 190 -1.70 -11.92 9.23
C LEU A 190 -0.33 -11.23 9.28
N GLU A 191 0.72 -12.03 9.13
CA GLU A 191 2.06 -11.57 8.75
C GLU A 191 2.36 -12.06 7.33
N ILE A 192 2.55 -11.12 6.41
CA ILE A 192 2.58 -11.39 4.98
C ILE A 192 3.98 -11.07 4.45
N THR A 193 4.61 -12.05 3.81
CA THR A 193 5.80 -11.84 2.98
C THR A 193 5.38 -11.82 1.51
N GLN A 194 5.31 -10.61 0.92
CA GLN A 194 4.89 -10.41 -0.46
C GLN A 194 6.07 -10.14 -1.41
N GLY A 195 5.89 -10.45 -2.69
CA GLY A 195 6.82 -10.01 -3.74
C GLY A 195 8.20 -10.61 -3.56
N HIS A 196 9.23 -9.78 -3.56
CA HIS A 196 10.62 -10.18 -3.38
C HIS A 196 11.02 -10.33 -1.91
N GLY A 197 10.18 -9.88 -0.96
CA GLY A 197 10.46 -9.97 0.48
C GLY A 197 9.81 -8.88 1.34
N SER A 198 8.92 -8.07 0.76
CA SER A 198 8.20 -7.02 1.50
C SER A 198 7.34 -7.61 2.62
N GLN A 199 7.28 -6.92 3.76
CA GLN A 199 6.60 -7.37 4.97
C GLN A 199 5.40 -6.49 5.30
N LEU A 200 4.22 -7.10 5.30
CA LEU A 200 2.97 -6.44 5.69
C LEU A 200 2.39 -7.14 6.93
N PHE A 201 1.86 -6.34 7.84
CA PHE A 201 1.23 -6.80 9.07
C PHE A 201 -0.22 -6.35 9.08
N THR A 202 -1.15 -7.25 9.37
CA THR A 202 -2.57 -6.91 9.50
C THR A 202 -3.11 -7.21 10.89
N ARG A 203 -4.10 -6.42 11.29
CA ARG A 203 -4.91 -6.70 12.49
C ARG A 203 -6.38 -6.54 12.20
N VAL A 204 -7.17 -7.57 12.49
CA VAL A 204 -8.62 -7.49 12.37
C VAL A 204 -9.19 -6.77 13.60
N VAL A 205 -9.96 -5.72 13.37
CA VAL A 205 -10.53 -4.86 14.42
C VAL A 205 -12.02 -4.63 14.17
N ASP A 206 -12.70 -3.99 15.14
CA ASP A 206 -14.14 -3.68 15.06
C ASP A 206 -15.01 -4.90 14.68
N ASP A 207 -14.80 -6.01 15.39
CA ASP A 207 -15.49 -7.29 15.18
C ASP A 207 -15.42 -7.80 13.72
N GLY A 208 -14.33 -7.51 13.00
CA GLY A 208 -14.13 -7.96 11.62
C GLY A 208 -14.58 -6.95 10.55
N ARG A 209 -15.15 -5.81 10.94
CA ARG A 209 -15.58 -4.77 9.98
C ARG A 209 -14.43 -3.95 9.42
N LEU A 210 -13.36 -3.80 10.20
CA LEU A 210 -12.21 -2.98 9.82
C LEU A 210 -10.92 -3.81 9.98
N VAL A 211 -9.91 -3.44 9.21
CA VAL A 211 -8.60 -4.07 9.28
C VAL A 211 -7.53 -2.98 9.32
N GLU A 212 -6.61 -3.10 10.27
CA GLU A 212 -5.35 -2.37 10.22
C GLU A 212 -4.41 -3.06 9.24
N VAL A 213 -3.72 -2.30 8.40
CA VAL A 213 -2.54 -2.77 7.65
C VAL A 213 -1.37 -1.85 7.95
N GLY A 214 -0.19 -2.43 8.14
CA GLY A 214 0.99 -1.64 8.46
C GLY A 214 2.30 -2.33 8.16
N GLY A 215 3.37 -1.58 8.31
CA GLY A 215 4.73 -2.06 8.08
C GLY A 215 5.77 -0.97 8.27
N ARG A 216 7.00 -1.30 7.90
CA ARG A 216 8.15 -0.40 7.93
C ARG A 216 8.24 0.40 6.65
N THR A 217 8.92 1.53 6.71
CA THR A 217 9.26 2.33 5.52
C THR A 217 10.74 2.66 5.50
N ALA A 218 11.31 2.83 4.31
CA ALA A 218 12.65 3.37 4.11
C ALA A 218 12.57 4.64 3.25
N ASP A 219 13.25 5.69 3.68
CA ASP A 219 13.39 6.92 2.89
C ASP A 219 14.32 6.69 1.69
N VAL A 220 13.88 7.14 0.52
CA VAL A 220 14.64 7.07 -0.74
C VAL A 220 15.17 8.45 -1.14
N GLY A 221 14.57 9.53 -0.61
CA GLY A 221 14.86 10.92 -0.96
C GLY A 221 13.87 11.50 -1.99
N SER A 222 14.22 12.62 -2.61
CA SER A 222 13.33 13.35 -3.52
C SER A 222 13.80 13.29 -4.98
N ILE A 223 12.84 13.27 -5.91
CA ILE A 223 13.09 13.32 -7.35
C ILE A 223 12.44 14.56 -7.97
N GLU A 224 13.10 15.17 -8.95
CA GLU A 224 12.56 16.30 -9.71
C GLU A 224 11.65 15.79 -10.83
N ILE A 225 10.43 16.32 -10.90
CA ILE A 225 9.43 16.04 -11.91
C ILE A 225 9.68 17.01 -13.08
N ARG A 226 9.91 16.46 -14.28
CA ARG A 226 10.25 17.20 -15.49
C ARG A 226 9.04 17.53 -16.35
#